data_AF-A0A1F8HB29-F1
#
_entry.id   AF-A0A1F8HB29-F1
#
_cell.length_a   1.000
_cell.length_b   1.000
_cell.length_c   1.000
_cell.angle_alpha   90.00
_cell.angle_beta   90.00
_cell.angle_gamma   90.00
#
_symmetry.space_group_name_H-M   'P 1'
#
loop_
_entity.id
_entity.type
_entity.pdbx_description
1 polymer ?
#
loop_
_entity_poly.entity_id
_entity_poly.type
_entity_poly.pdbx_seq_one_letter_code
_entity_poly.pdbx_strand_id
1 'polypeptide(L)'
;MAKKKNKKQDKDRYIVNPNCELFTELRNLLLKSSPAEMEKMTQRVSGLGRVRLAVISGIFLNDPDTTSQYETPADLFIVGDDIDRKRLRNFLANLEAEVGAEVKLTIMDKEEFTYRYSMFDRFVRVLLEGPHKKIINKLGL
;
A
#
# COMPACT_ATOMS: atom_id res chain seq x y z
N MET A 1 39.00 46.61 15.27
CA MET A 1 38.64 45.56 14.29
C MET A 1 37.19 45.14 14.53
N ALA A 2 36.25 45.52 13.67
CA ALA A 2 34.82 45.26 13.85
C ALA A 2 34.40 43.94 13.18
N LYS A 3 33.76 43.03 13.95
CA LYS A 3 33.23 41.74 13.46
C LYS A 3 31.96 41.97 12.64
N LYS A 4 32.00 41.65 11.34
CA LYS A 4 30.85 41.62 10.42
C LYS A 4 29.90 40.47 10.83
N LYS A 5 28.67 40.79 11.27
CA LYS A 5 27.59 39.80 11.47
C LYS A 5 26.99 39.44 10.11
N ASN A 6 27.04 38.15 9.75
CA ASN A 6 26.38 37.62 8.55
C ASN A 6 24.85 37.77 8.69
N LYS A 7 24.24 38.54 7.80
CA LYS A 7 22.79 38.74 7.69
C LYS A 7 22.20 37.50 7.00
N LYS A 8 21.58 36.58 7.76
CA LYS A 8 20.82 35.44 7.19
C LYS A 8 19.69 36.02 6.35
N GLN A 9 19.64 35.67 5.06
CA GLN A 9 18.51 35.98 4.19
C GLN A 9 17.27 35.26 4.72
N ASP A 10 16.27 36.05 5.09
CA ASP A 10 14.95 35.56 5.48
C ASP A 10 14.25 35.13 4.18
N LYS A 11 14.12 33.82 3.97
CA LYS A 11 13.35 33.29 2.84
C LYS A 11 11.91 33.19 3.28
N ASP A 12 11.00 33.73 2.47
CA ASP A 12 9.57 33.56 2.69
C ASP A 12 9.24 32.08 2.85
N ARG A 13 8.56 31.74 3.94
CA ARG A 13 8.11 30.38 4.26
C ARG A 13 6.61 30.32 4.11
N TYR A 14 6.15 29.35 3.34
CA TYR A 14 4.73 29.05 3.19
C TYR A 14 4.40 27.80 3.99
N ILE A 15 3.25 27.82 4.68
CA ILE A 15 2.71 26.70 5.46
C ILE A 15 1.28 26.46 4.98
N VAL A 16 0.88 25.20 4.89
CA VAL A 16 -0.49 24.84 4.52
C VAL A 16 -1.46 25.28 5.62
N ASN A 17 -2.63 25.82 5.25
CA ASN A 17 -3.68 26.17 6.20
C ASN A 17 -4.64 24.98 6.38
N PRO A 18 -4.63 24.28 7.52
CA PRO A 18 -5.50 23.12 7.74
C PRO A 18 -6.99 23.48 7.84
N ASN A 19 -7.32 24.76 8.10
CA ASN A 19 -8.69 25.24 8.23
C ASN A 19 -9.32 25.65 6.87
N CYS A 20 -8.63 25.42 5.75
CA CYS A 20 -9.21 25.67 4.43
C CYS A 20 -10.32 24.64 4.17
N GLU A 21 -11.47 25.09 3.67
CA GLU A 21 -12.61 24.22 3.35
C GLU A 21 -12.23 23.10 2.37
N LEU A 22 -11.31 23.37 1.43
CA LEU A 22 -10.82 22.41 0.44
C LEU A 22 -9.61 21.59 0.92
N PHE A 23 -9.18 21.76 2.18
CA PHE A 23 -7.96 21.12 2.67
C PHE A 23 -8.07 19.60 2.58
N THR A 24 -9.21 19.04 2.97
CA THR A 24 -9.45 17.59 2.96
C THR A 24 -9.49 17.04 1.54
N GLU A 25 -10.16 17.73 0.61
CA GLU A 25 -10.28 17.33 -0.79
C GLU A 25 -8.95 17.41 -1.51
N LEU A 26 -8.18 18.49 -1.32
CA LEU A 26 -6.85 18.66 -1.88
C LEU A 26 -5.88 17.63 -1.30
N ARG A 27 -5.93 17.41 0.02
CA ARG A 27 -5.16 16.36 0.68
C ARG A 27 -5.52 15.00 0.12
N ASN A 28 -6.79 14.66 -0.01
CA ASN A 28 -7.25 13.38 -0.55
C ASN A 28 -6.89 13.23 -2.03
N LEU A 29 -6.93 14.30 -2.83
CA LEU A 29 -6.49 14.27 -4.22
C LEU A 29 -4.99 13.98 -4.34
N LEU A 30 -4.18 14.59 -3.47
CA LEU A 30 -2.73 14.37 -3.42
C LEU A 30 -2.35 13.01 -2.85
N LEU A 31 -3.12 12.50 -1.88
CA LEU A 31 -2.87 11.23 -1.21
C LEU A 31 -3.44 10.03 -1.99
N LYS A 32 -4.45 10.21 -2.83
CA LYS A 32 -4.97 9.12 -3.68
C LYS A 32 -3.87 8.61 -4.59
N SER A 33 -3.46 7.35 -4.39
CA SER A 33 -2.58 6.64 -5.31
C SER A 33 -3.05 6.82 -6.75
N SER A 34 -2.18 7.39 -7.56
CA SER A 34 -2.45 7.60 -8.97
C SER A 34 -2.72 6.25 -9.65
N PRO A 35 -3.58 6.19 -10.69
CA PRO A 35 -3.74 4.99 -11.49
C PRO A 35 -2.41 4.41 -12.00
N ALA A 36 -1.45 5.29 -12.30
CA ALA A 36 -0.10 4.92 -12.73
C ALA A 36 0.70 4.19 -11.65
N GLU A 37 0.60 4.58 -10.38
CA GLU A 37 1.26 3.88 -9.26
C GLU A 37 0.65 2.50 -9.04
N MET A 38 -0.67 2.40 -9.16
CA MET A 38 -1.39 1.11 -9.07
C MET A 38 -0.96 0.17 -10.20
N GLU A 39 -0.84 0.67 -11.43
CA GLU A 39 -0.35 -0.13 -12.55
C GLU A 39 1.09 -0.59 -12.36
N LYS A 40 1.98 0.30 -11.91
CA LYS A 40 3.36 -0.07 -11.56
C LYS A 40 3.42 -1.15 -10.48
N MET A 41 2.58 -1.04 -9.46
CA MET A 41 2.46 -2.05 -8.40
C MET A 41 2.02 -3.40 -8.98
N THR A 42 0.96 -3.40 -9.80
CA THR A 42 0.45 -4.60 -10.48
C THR A 42 1.54 -5.26 -11.33
N GLN A 43 2.29 -4.48 -12.10
CA GLN A 43 3.39 -5.00 -12.93
C GLN A 43 4.49 -5.62 -12.07
N ARG A 44 4.95 -4.92 -11.02
CA ARG A 44 5.97 -5.43 -10.09
C ARG A 44 5.54 -6.74 -9.44
N VAL A 45 4.31 -6.80 -8.92
CA VAL A 45 3.75 -8.00 -8.30
C VAL A 45 3.61 -9.15 -9.31
N SER A 46 3.14 -8.86 -10.52
CA SER A 46 3.03 -9.88 -11.58
C SER A 46 4.37 -10.49 -11.99
N GLY A 47 5.48 -9.74 -11.84
CA GLY A 47 6.84 -10.20 -12.14
C GLY A 47 7.48 -11.07 -11.06
N LEU A 48 6.81 -11.26 -9.91
CA LEU A 48 7.32 -12.08 -8.79
C LEU A 48 7.17 -13.58 -9.04
N GLY A 49 6.24 -14.00 -9.89
CA GLY A 49 5.94 -15.41 -10.15
C GLY A 49 4.60 -15.59 -10.86
N ARG A 50 3.97 -16.77 -10.74
CA ARG A 50 2.63 -17.01 -11.30
C ARG A 50 1.54 -16.49 -10.36
N VAL A 51 1.39 -15.17 -10.30
CA VAL A 51 0.37 -14.52 -9.46
C VAL A 51 -1.03 -14.65 -10.08
N ARG A 52 -1.98 -15.10 -9.25
CA ARG A 52 -3.39 -15.32 -9.58
C ARG A 52 -4.31 -14.31 -8.91
N LEU A 53 -4.01 -13.92 -7.68
CA LEU A 53 -4.71 -12.86 -6.96
C LEU A 53 -3.67 -12.01 -6.23
N ALA A 54 -3.85 -10.69 -6.25
CA ALA A 54 -3.11 -9.78 -5.39
C ALA A 54 -4.06 -8.71 -4.86
N VAL A 55 -4.05 -8.54 -3.55
CA VAL A 55 -4.92 -7.66 -2.80
C VAL A 55 -4.06 -6.72 -1.98
N ILE A 56 -4.36 -5.43 -2.06
CA ILE A 56 -3.78 -4.40 -1.19
C ILE A 56 -4.83 -3.94 -0.18
N SER A 57 -4.40 -3.69 1.03
CA SER A 57 -5.24 -3.14 2.09
C SER A 57 -4.40 -2.30 3.07
N GLY A 58 -5.02 -1.84 4.17
CA GLY A 58 -4.31 -1.15 5.25
C GLY A 58 -3.56 0.08 4.78
N ILE A 59 -2.23 0.07 4.95
CA ILE A 59 -1.36 1.22 4.65
C ILE A 59 -1.43 1.68 3.19
N PHE A 60 -1.85 0.82 2.26
CA PHE A 60 -2.00 1.15 0.84
C PHE A 60 -3.36 1.77 0.49
N LEU A 61 -4.30 1.78 1.44
CA LEU A 61 -5.57 2.45 1.28
C LEU A 61 -5.44 3.86 1.84
N ASN A 62 -5.36 4.83 0.93
CA ASN A 62 -5.12 6.25 1.26
C ASN A 62 -6.34 6.97 1.85
N ASP A 63 -7.23 6.24 2.49
CA ASP A 63 -8.44 6.79 3.10
C ASP A 63 -8.27 6.81 4.63
N PRO A 64 -7.90 7.97 5.21
CA PRO A 64 -7.63 8.09 6.64
C PRO A 64 -8.84 7.79 7.53
N ASP A 65 -10.07 7.89 6.99
CA ASP A 65 -11.31 7.64 7.75
C ASP A 65 -11.64 6.14 7.81
N THR A 66 -11.23 5.36 6.81
CA THR A 66 -11.47 3.90 6.79
C THR A 66 -10.33 3.09 7.39
N THR A 67 -9.08 3.54 7.26
CA THR A 67 -7.88 2.82 7.74
C THR A 67 -7.77 2.81 9.28
N SER A 68 -8.46 3.71 9.98
CA SER A 68 -8.39 3.85 11.44
C SER A 68 -9.36 2.95 12.22
N GLN A 69 -10.39 2.39 11.58
CA GLN A 69 -11.43 1.58 12.26
C GLN A 69 -11.32 0.07 11.98
N TYR A 70 -10.56 -0.33 10.96
CA TYR A 70 -10.46 -1.71 10.52
C TYR A 70 -9.04 -2.24 10.68
N GLU A 71 -8.84 -3.17 11.62
CA GLU A 71 -7.56 -3.88 11.73
C GLU A 71 -7.43 -4.87 10.57
N THR A 72 -6.65 -4.50 9.56
CA THR A 72 -6.38 -5.41 8.44
C THR A 72 -5.34 -6.48 8.84
N PRO A 73 -5.59 -7.76 8.49
CA PRO A 73 -4.64 -8.82 8.79
C PRO A 73 -3.39 -8.79 7.89
N ALA A 74 -3.45 -8.16 6.71
CA ALA A 74 -2.29 -8.03 5.80
C ALA A 74 -2.42 -6.81 4.89
N ASP A 75 -1.37 -6.00 4.78
CA ASP A 75 -1.32 -4.85 3.87
C ASP A 75 -1.19 -5.29 2.41
N LEU A 76 -0.44 -6.35 2.15
CA LEU A 76 -0.32 -6.97 0.84
C LEU A 76 -0.56 -8.48 0.95
N PHE A 77 -1.52 -8.98 0.19
CA PHE A 77 -1.82 -10.39 0.11
C PHE A 77 -1.69 -10.88 -1.34
N ILE A 78 -0.94 -11.97 -1.53
CA ILE A 78 -0.68 -12.55 -2.85
C ILE A 78 -1.06 -14.03 -2.84
N VAL A 79 -1.85 -14.44 -3.83
CA VAL A 79 -2.06 -15.85 -4.18
C VAL A 79 -1.31 -16.13 -5.47
N GLY A 80 -0.32 -17.01 -5.41
CA GLY A 80 0.47 -17.33 -6.59
C GLY A 80 1.44 -18.47 -6.36
N ASP A 81 1.79 -19.11 -7.48
CA ASP A 81 2.68 -20.26 -7.50
C ASP A 81 4.07 -19.85 -8.01
N ASP A 82 5.11 -20.59 -7.65
CA ASP A 82 6.51 -20.35 -8.05
C ASP A 82 6.97 -18.89 -7.84
N ILE A 83 6.66 -18.32 -6.68
CA ILE A 83 7.13 -16.98 -6.32
C ILE A 83 8.64 -17.01 -6.06
N ASP A 84 9.39 -16.19 -6.81
CA ASP A 84 10.82 -16.02 -6.65
C ASP A 84 11.13 -15.27 -5.34
N ARG A 85 11.72 -15.98 -4.37
CA ARG A 85 12.05 -15.44 -3.04
C ARG A 85 13.02 -14.27 -3.10
N LYS A 86 13.97 -14.25 -4.04
CA LYS A 86 14.96 -13.18 -4.17
C LYS A 86 14.31 -11.92 -4.71
N ARG A 87 13.48 -12.05 -5.75
CA ARG A 87 12.70 -10.93 -6.31
C ARG A 87 11.72 -10.40 -5.28
N LEU A 88 11.04 -11.27 -4.56
CA LEU A 88 10.11 -10.90 -3.50
C LEU A 88 10.78 -10.06 -2.41
N ARG A 89 11.94 -10.50 -1.91
CA ARG A 89 12.68 -9.77 -0.88
C ARG A 89 13.09 -8.37 -1.35
N ASN A 90 13.60 -8.27 -2.58
CA ASN A 90 13.98 -6.98 -3.15
C ASN A 90 12.77 -6.07 -3.37
N PHE A 91 11.65 -6.64 -3.83
CA PHE A 91 10.39 -5.93 -3.99
C PHE A 91 9.89 -5.40 -2.64
N LEU A 92 9.86 -6.23 -1.60
CA LEU A 92 9.41 -5.84 -0.26
C LEU A 92 10.30 -4.72 0.31
N ALA A 93 11.62 -4.86 0.24
CA ALA A 93 12.56 -3.84 0.73
C ALA A 93 12.39 -2.48 0.01
N ASN A 94 12.20 -2.51 -1.31
CA ASN A 94 11.92 -1.28 -2.06
C ASN A 94 10.57 -0.68 -1.69
N LEU A 95 9.57 -1.52 -1.47
CA LEU A 95 8.22 -1.09 -1.11
C LEU A 95 8.19 -0.44 0.27
N GLU A 96 8.87 -1.03 1.26
CA GLU A 96 9.01 -0.48 2.60
C GLU A 96 9.79 0.84 2.60
N ALA A 97 10.79 0.98 1.73
CA ALA A 97 11.52 2.24 1.55
C ALA A 97 10.67 3.33 0.87
N GLU A 98 9.80 2.96 -0.08
CA GLU A 98 8.88 3.88 -0.75
C GLU A 98 7.78 4.37 0.22
N VAL A 99 7.24 3.47 1.05
CA VAL A 99 6.16 3.78 2.01
C VAL A 99 6.69 4.40 3.31
N GLY A 100 7.93 4.10 3.69
CA GLY A 100 8.53 4.53 4.96
C GLY A 100 8.02 3.76 6.18
N ALA A 101 7.41 2.59 5.98
CA ALA A 101 6.86 1.73 7.03
C ALA A 101 7.02 0.25 6.66
N GLU A 102 7.01 -0.62 7.65
CA GLU A 102 6.99 -2.08 7.45
C GLU A 102 5.67 -2.51 6.79
N VAL A 103 5.75 -3.45 5.84
CA VAL A 103 4.59 -3.91 5.08
C VAL A 103 4.21 -5.32 5.53
N LYS A 104 2.99 -5.51 6.06
CA LYS A 104 2.48 -6.85 6.39
C LYS A 104 2.15 -7.63 5.12
N LEU A 105 3.08 -8.46 4.68
CA LEU A 105 2.93 -9.32 3.51
C LEU A 105 2.47 -10.72 3.91
N THR A 106 1.43 -11.24 3.25
CA THR A 106 1.04 -12.65 3.31
C THR A 106 0.99 -13.26 1.92
N ILE A 107 1.50 -14.47 1.77
CA ILE A 107 1.52 -15.21 0.50
C ILE A 107 0.89 -16.58 0.73
N MET A 108 0.05 -17.02 -0.21
CA MET A 108 -0.47 -18.38 -0.28
C MET A 108 -0.28 -18.91 -1.70
N ASP A 109 -0.11 -20.22 -1.84
CA ASP A 109 -0.30 -20.87 -3.13
C ASP A 109 -1.80 -20.99 -3.44
N LYS A 110 -2.13 -21.43 -4.67
CA LYS A 110 -3.51 -21.54 -5.10
C LYS A 110 -4.28 -22.56 -4.24
N GLU A 111 -3.68 -23.69 -3.93
CA GLU A 111 -4.29 -24.80 -3.22
C GLU A 111 -4.65 -24.41 -1.78
N GLU A 112 -3.72 -23.81 -1.04
CA GLU A 112 -3.91 -23.29 0.31
C GLU A 112 -5.01 -22.23 0.33
N PHE A 113 -4.95 -21.25 -0.58
CA PHE A 113 -5.97 -20.21 -0.64
C PHE A 113 -7.36 -20.78 -0.91
N THR A 114 -7.48 -21.70 -1.88
CA THR A 114 -8.76 -22.33 -2.22
C THR A 114 -9.33 -23.10 -1.03
N TYR A 115 -8.48 -23.87 -0.35
CA TYR A 115 -8.87 -24.60 0.86
C TYR A 115 -9.36 -23.64 1.96
N ARG A 116 -8.56 -22.63 2.31
CA ARG A 116 -8.88 -21.65 3.37
C ARG A 116 -10.12 -20.82 3.04
N TYR A 117 -10.29 -20.44 1.78
CA TYR A 117 -11.49 -19.76 1.29
C TYR A 117 -12.73 -20.65 1.45
N SER A 118 -12.67 -21.91 1.02
CA SER A 118 -13.80 -22.85 1.14
C SER A 118 -14.18 -23.19 2.58
N MET A 119 -13.20 -23.15 3.49
CA MET A 119 -13.38 -23.40 4.92
C MET A 119 -13.74 -22.14 5.71
N PHE A 120 -14.02 -21.01 5.05
CA PHE A 120 -14.35 -19.73 5.68
C PHE A 120 -13.30 -19.28 6.70
N ASP A 121 -12.02 -19.49 6.39
CA ASP A 121 -10.90 -19.06 7.20
C ASP A 121 -11.01 -17.58 7.59
N ARG A 122 -10.77 -17.29 8.88
CA ARG A 122 -10.94 -15.95 9.45
C ARG A 122 -10.05 -14.91 8.76
N PHE A 123 -8.80 -15.24 8.46
CA PHE A 123 -7.89 -14.31 7.80
C PHE A 123 -8.42 -13.95 6.41
N VAL A 124 -8.76 -14.96 5.61
CA VAL A 124 -9.23 -14.77 4.23
C VAL A 124 -10.53 -13.98 4.21
N ARG A 125 -11.48 -14.31 5.09
CA ARG A 125 -12.74 -13.56 5.21
C ARG A 125 -12.54 -12.12 5.62
N VAL A 126 -11.82 -11.87 6.72
CA VAL A 126 -11.62 -10.50 7.23
C VAL A 126 -10.92 -9.63 6.19
N LEU A 127 -9.93 -10.18 5.48
CA LEU A 127 -9.23 -9.45 4.42
C LEU A 127 -10.14 -9.12 3.23
N LEU A 128 -10.95 -10.08 2.76
CA LEU A 128 -11.81 -9.90 1.58
C LEU A 128 -13.13 -9.20 1.87
N GLU A 129 -13.57 -9.13 3.13
CA GLU A 129 -14.76 -8.37 3.55
C GLU A 129 -14.39 -6.95 4.00
N GLY A 130 -13.18 -6.75 4.52
CA GLY A 130 -12.69 -5.45 4.95
C GLY A 130 -12.37 -4.51 3.78
N PRO A 131 -11.98 -3.25 4.06
CA PRO A 131 -11.50 -2.34 3.04
C PRO A 131 -10.28 -2.93 2.34
N HIS A 132 -10.39 -3.19 1.04
CA HIS A 132 -9.31 -3.75 0.23
C HIS A 132 -9.49 -3.37 -1.24
N LYS A 133 -8.41 -3.49 -2.01
CA LYS A 133 -8.43 -3.35 -3.48
C LYS A 133 -7.72 -4.52 -4.13
N LYS A 134 -8.39 -5.16 -5.08
CA LYS A 134 -7.83 -6.26 -5.88
C LYS A 134 -7.06 -5.65 -7.06
N ILE A 135 -5.73 -5.75 -7.04
CA ILE A 135 -4.86 -5.24 -8.11
C ILE A 135 -4.58 -6.29 -9.19
N ILE A 136 -4.70 -7.58 -8.85
CA ILE A 136 -4.71 -8.70 -9.78
C ILE A 136 -5.85 -9.61 -9.34
N ASN A 137 -6.73 -10.02 -10.25
CA ASN A 137 -7.81 -10.97 -9.96
C ASN A 137 -8.08 -11.89 -11.15
N LYS A 138 -7.28 -12.94 -11.26
CA LYS A 138 -7.46 -14.02 -12.25
C LYS A 138 -8.37 -15.14 -11.72
N LEU A 139 -8.77 -15.07 -10.45
CA LEU A 139 -9.64 -16.05 -9.81
C LEU A 139 -11.13 -15.71 -9.96
N GLY A 140 -11.47 -14.49 -10.39
CA GLY A 140 -12.86 -14.06 -10.62
C GLY A 140 -13.62 -13.76 -9.33
N LEU A 141 -12.91 -13.47 -8.23
CA LEU A 141 -13.48 -13.19 -6.91
C LEU A 141 -13.88 -11.74 -6.72
#